data_AF-A0A915NGI5-F1
#
_entry.id   AF-A0A915NGI5-F1
#
_cell.length_a   1.000
_cell.length_b   1.000
_cell.length_c   1.000
_cell.angle_alpha   90.00
_cell.angle_beta   90.00
_cell.angle_gamma   90.00
#
_symmetry.space_group_name_H-M   'P 1'
#
loop_
_entity.id
_entity.type
_entity.pdbx_description
1 polymer ?
#
loop_
_entity_poly.entity_id
_entity_poly.type
_entity_poly.pdbx_seq_one_letter_code
_entity_poly.pdbx_strand_id
1 'polypeptide(L)'
;LPNVTALNNFCLSDVPLLAISRLDQKGHVDLSNELNSHQTAQLRAVFYKIKNTPLSLEDYKNNVCVISIHKNASETLLGTLKQVFSKVLISQATESGQEARLNNLVGELEESLINSTGNNNFGGREET
;
A
#
# COMPACT_ATOMS: atom_id res chain seq x y z
N LEU A 1 -8.83 -10.40 -20.51
CA LEU A 1 -8.06 -9.64 -19.51
C LEU A 1 -6.69 -9.35 -20.11
N PRO A 2 -6.25 -8.09 -20.21
CA PRO A 2 -4.87 -7.79 -20.58
C PRO A 2 -3.91 -8.35 -19.53
N ASN A 3 -2.77 -8.88 -19.99
CA ASN A 3 -1.67 -9.44 -19.19
C ASN A 3 -2.04 -10.49 -18.12
N VAL A 4 -2.71 -11.58 -18.55
CA VAL A 4 -2.99 -12.77 -17.70
C VAL A 4 -1.70 -13.40 -17.17
N THR A 5 -0.56 -13.19 -17.84
CA THR A 5 0.74 -13.69 -17.40
C THR A 5 1.12 -13.20 -16.01
N ALA A 6 0.91 -11.92 -15.70
CA ALA A 6 1.23 -11.38 -14.37
C ALA A 6 0.37 -12.03 -13.27
N LEU A 7 -0.91 -12.27 -13.56
CA LEU A 7 -1.81 -12.99 -12.66
C LEU A 7 -1.37 -14.44 -12.46
N ASN A 8 -1.04 -15.14 -13.56
CA ASN A 8 -0.58 -16.52 -13.51
C ASN A 8 0.72 -16.65 -12.71
N ASN A 9 1.68 -15.74 -12.92
CA ASN A 9 2.92 -15.71 -12.16
C ASN A 9 2.63 -15.51 -10.67
N PHE A 10 1.80 -14.52 -10.33
CA PHE A 10 1.40 -14.31 -8.94
C PHE A 10 0.75 -15.57 -8.34
N CYS A 11 -0.11 -16.29 -9.05
CA CYS A 11 -0.77 -17.47 -8.49
C CYS A 11 0.16 -18.70 -8.42
N LEU A 12 0.98 -18.93 -9.45
CA LEU A 12 1.62 -20.23 -9.70
C LEU A 12 3.12 -20.27 -9.39
N SER A 13 3.76 -19.14 -9.07
CA SER A 13 5.19 -19.09 -8.73
C SER A 13 5.45 -18.50 -7.34
N ASP A 14 6.71 -18.22 -7.02
CA ASP A 14 7.17 -17.51 -5.84
C ASP A 14 7.03 -15.98 -5.94
N VAL A 15 6.54 -15.47 -7.08
CA VAL A 15 6.33 -14.03 -7.29
C VAL A 15 5.44 -13.47 -6.19
N PRO A 16 5.91 -12.45 -5.44
CA PRO A 16 5.28 -12.04 -4.19
C PRO A 16 4.11 -11.09 -4.37
N LEU A 17 4.01 -10.41 -5.51
CA LEU A 17 3.16 -9.25 -5.69
C LEU A 17 2.43 -9.26 -7.03
N LEU A 18 1.20 -8.74 -7.01
CA LEU A 18 0.41 -8.39 -8.18
C LEU A 18 -0.18 -6.99 -7.97
N ALA A 19 0.20 -6.05 -8.82
CA ALA A 19 -0.39 -4.73 -8.91
C ALA A 19 -1.43 -4.69 -10.04
N ILE A 20 -2.63 -4.22 -9.71
CA ILE A 20 -3.69 -3.92 -10.66
C ILE A 20 -3.89 -2.41 -10.64
N SER A 21 -3.46 -1.73 -11.71
CA SER A 21 -3.45 -0.27 -11.81
C SER A 21 -4.53 0.21 -12.78
N ARG A 22 -5.38 1.14 -12.34
CA ARG A 22 -6.25 1.92 -13.23
C ARG A 22 -5.50 3.15 -13.72
N LEU A 23 -5.13 3.17 -15.00
CA LEU A 23 -4.25 4.21 -15.56
C LEU A 23 -5.00 5.51 -15.88
N ASP A 24 -6.26 5.43 -16.29
CA ASP A 24 -7.03 6.58 -16.73
C ASP A 24 -8.53 6.51 -16.36
N GLN A 25 -9.27 7.57 -16.70
CA GLN A 25 -10.72 7.64 -16.51
C GLN A 25 -11.50 6.79 -17.53
N LYS A 26 -10.84 6.35 -18.62
CA LYS A 26 -11.45 5.49 -19.64
C LYS A 26 -11.46 4.02 -19.24
N GLY A 27 -10.90 3.70 -18.06
CA GLY A 27 -10.95 2.37 -17.47
C GLY A 27 -9.84 1.45 -17.95
N HIS A 28 -8.74 1.98 -18.51
CA HIS A 28 -7.59 1.14 -18.85
C HIS A 28 -6.98 0.55 -17.58
N VAL A 29 -6.94 -0.78 -17.53
CA VAL A 29 -6.38 -1.54 -16.41
C VAL A 29 -5.10 -2.24 -16.86
N ASP A 30 -4.05 -2.08 -16.06
CA ASP A 30 -2.76 -2.73 -16.22
C ASP A 30 -2.52 -3.73 -15.08
N LEU A 31 -1.94 -4.88 -15.40
CA LEU A 31 -1.55 -5.92 -14.45
C LEU A 31 -0.03 -6.09 -14.51
N SER A 32 0.63 -6.01 -13.36
CA SER A 32 2.07 -6.13 -13.24
C SER A 32 2.46 -6.88 -11.97
N ASN A 33 3.58 -7.59 -11.98
CA ASN A 33 4.17 -8.15 -10.76
C ASN A 33 5.15 -7.18 -10.07
N GLU A 34 5.24 -5.95 -10.57
CA GLU A 34 6.13 -4.90 -10.09
C GLU A 34 5.35 -3.60 -9.85
N LEU A 35 5.81 -2.82 -8.86
CA LEU A 35 5.29 -1.49 -8.60
C LEU A 35 6.14 -0.45 -9.34
N ASN A 36 5.62 0.05 -10.45
CA ASN A 36 6.24 1.17 -11.15
C ASN A 36 5.89 2.49 -10.42
N SER A 37 6.90 3.18 -9.89
CA SER A 37 6.80 4.47 -9.20
C SER A 37 6.57 5.65 -10.17
N HIS A 38 6.97 5.51 -11.43
CA HIS A 38 6.77 6.51 -12.48
C HIS A 38 5.42 6.36 -13.19
N GLN A 39 4.70 5.24 -12.97
CA GLN A 39 3.38 5.02 -13.53
C GLN A 39 2.34 5.81 -12.75
N THR A 40 1.82 6.88 -13.37
CA THR A 40 0.68 7.64 -12.83
C THR A 40 -0.59 6.79 -12.93
N ALA A 41 -0.93 6.10 -11.84
CA ALA A 41 -2.20 5.38 -11.71
C ALA A 41 -3.17 6.20 -10.85
N GLN A 42 -4.45 6.23 -11.21
CA GLN A 42 -5.47 6.87 -10.39
C GLN A 42 -5.79 6.08 -9.12
N LEU A 43 -5.76 4.76 -9.26
CA LEU A 43 -6.02 3.80 -8.21
C LEU A 43 -5.23 2.53 -8.54
N ARG A 44 -4.58 1.96 -7.53
CA ARG A 44 -3.85 0.72 -7.64
C ARG A 44 -4.27 -0.21 -6.52
N ALA A 45 -4.69 -1.42 -6.85
CA ALA A 45 -4.84 -2.50 -5.87
C ALA A 45 -3.57 -3.36 -5.92
N VAL A 46 -2.92 -3.52 -4.78
CA VAL A 46 -1.70 -4.32 -4.64
C VAL A 46 -2.02 -5.53 -3.79
N PHE A 47 -1.96 -6.70 -4.42
CA PHE A 47 -2.03 -7.99 -3.78
C PHE A 47 -0.61 -8.44 -3.47
N TYR A 48 -0.37 -8.89 -2.25
CA TYR A 48 0.92 -9.45 -1.87
C TYR A 48 0.74 -10.71 -1.03
N LYS A 49 1.63 -11.67 -1.22
CA LYS A 49 1.60 -12.90 -0.45
C LYS A 49 2.25 -12.70 0.92
N ILE A 50 1.71 -13.38 1.92
CA ILE A 50 2.36 -13.51 3.23
C ILE A 50 3.58 -14.43 3.13
N LYS A 51 3.54 -15.42 2.23
CA LYS A 51 4.63 -16.35 1.92
C LYS A 51 4.87 -16.41 0.43
N ASN A 52 6.13 -16.35 -0.01
CA ASN A 52 6.53 -16.37 -1.42
C ASN A 52 6.50 -17.79 -2.00
N THR A 53 5.31 -18.39 -2.00
CA THR A 53 5.06 -19.73 -2.54
C THR A 53 3.87 -19.68 -3.48
N PRO A 54 3.72 -20.66 -4.39
CA PRO A 54 2.50 -20.83 -5.18
C PRO A 54 1.27 -20.88 -4.26
N LEU A 55 0.18 -20.25 -4.69
CA LEU A 55 -1.08 -20.21 -3.94
C LEU A 55 -1.87 -21.49 -4.17
N SER A 56 -2.39 -22.07 -3.10
CA SER A 56 -3.32 -23.20 -3.21
C SER A 56 -4.77 -22.71 -3.18
N LEU A 57 -5.69 -23.50 -3.74
CA LEU A 57 -7.12 -23.17 -3.69
C LEU A 57 -7.68 -23.16 -2.25
N GLU A 58 -7.02 -23.87 -1.33
CA GLU A 58 -7.47 -24.03 0.05
C GLU A 58 -7.07 -22.84 0.93
N ASP A 59 -5.90 -22.24 0.69
CA ASP A 59 -5.30 -21.27 1.61
C ASP A 59 -5.06 -19.88 1.01
N TYR A 60 -5.32 -19.65 -0.28
CA TYR A 60 -5.03 -18.35 -0.92
C TYR A 60 -5.67 -17.16 -0.20
N LYS A 61 -6.87 -17.33 0.36
CA LYS A 61 -7.58 -16.27 1.10
C LYS A 61 -6.88 -15.85 2.38
N ASN A 62 -6.13 -16.76 3.00
CA ASN A 62 -5.40 -16.52 4.25
C ASN A 62 -3.95 -16.11 4.00
N ASN A 63 -3.43 -16.34 2.78
CA ASN A 63 -2.04 -16.07 2.42
C ASN A 63 -1.87 -14.84 1.52
N VAL A 64 -2.94 -14.13 1.18
CA VAL A 64 -2.89 -12.93 0.34
C VAL A 64 -3.47 -11.75 1.10
N CYS A 65 -2.68 -10.70 1.22
CA CYS A 65 -3.10 -9.39 1.70
C CYS A 65 -3.33 -8.45 0.52
N VAL A 66 -4.16 -7.44 0.75
CA VAL A 66 -4.49 -6.43 -0.25
C VAL A 66 -4.35 -5.04 0.34
N ILE A 67 -3.69 -4.14 -0.37
CA ILE A 67 -3.67 -2.71 -0.07
C ILE A 67 -4.09 -1.92 -1.31
N SER A 68 -4.96 -0.93 -1.12
CA SER A 68 -5.31 0.03 -2.16
C SER A 68 -4.48 1.29 -2.01
N ILE A 69 -3.81 1.70 -3.09
CA ILE A 69 -3.02 2.91 -3.18
C ILE A 69 -3.73 3.89 -4.11
N HIS A 70 -4.06 5.06 -3.60
CA HIS A 70 -4.53 6.19 -4.40
C HIS A 70 -3.34 6.98 -4.94
N LYS A 71 -3.61 7.97 -5.81
CA LYS A 71 -2.63 8.80 -6.54
C LYS A 71 -1.31 9.10 -5.81
N ASN A 72 -1.36 9.34 -4.50
CA ASN A 72 -0.19 9.57 -3.67
C ASN A 72 0.01 8.43 -2.65
N ALA A 73 1.16 7.75 -2.74
CA ALA A 73 1.52 6.67 -1.82
C ALA A 73 1.79 7.16 -0.39
N SER A 74 2.35 8.37 -0.22
CA SER A 74 2.61 8.96 1.10
C SER A 74 1.30 9.30 1.82
N GLU A 75 0.32 9.85 1.09
CA GLU A 75 -1.03 10.09 1.63
C GLU A 75 -1.74 8.78 1.99
N THR A 76 -1.62 7.76 1.12
CA THR A 76 -2.17 6.42 1.39
C THR A 76 -1.56 5.83 2.66
N LEU A 77 -0.24 5.91 2.81
CA LEU A 77 0.47 5.41 3.99
C LEU A 77 0.04 6.16 5.25
N LEU A 78 0.05 7.49 5.22
CA LEU A 78 -0.38 8.32 6.36
C LEU A 78 -1.82 8.01 6.78
N GLY A 79 -2.74 7.90 5.82
CA GLY A 79 -4.13 7.54 6.08
C GLY A 79 -4.26 6.14 6.69
N THR A 80 -3.47 5.18 6.18
CA THR A 80 -3.48 3.79 6.68
C THR A 80 -2.94 3.70 8.11
N LEU A 81 -1.86 4.42 8.42
CA LEU A 81 -1.32 4.49 9.78
C LEU A 81 -2.38 5.05 10.75
N LYS A 82 -2.92 6.24 10.46
CA LYS A 82 -3.90 6.91 11.33
C LYS A 82 -5.17 6.12 11.54
N GLN A 83 -5.68 5.49 10.49
CA GLN A 83 -7.03 4.90 10.52
C GLN A 83 -7.06 3.42 10.89
N VAL A 84 -5.97 2.68 10.62
CA VAL A 84 -5.90 1.23 10.81
C VAL A 84 -4.88 0.89 11.88
N PHE A 85 -3.60 1.17 11.63
CA PHE A 85 -2.53 0.67 12.51
C PHE A 85 -2.51 1.37 13.86
N SER A 86 -2.72 2.68 13.91
CA SER A 86 -2.79 3.41 15.19
C SER A 86 -3.94 2.92 16.07
N LYS A 87 -5.06 2.46 15.50
CA LYS A 87 -6.14 1.86 16.30
C LYS A 87 -5.80 0.45 16.76
N VAL A 88 -5.13 -0.36 15.96
CA VAL A 88 -4.80 -1.76 16.28
C VAL A 88 -3.61 -1.86 17.23
N LEU A 89 -2.56 -1.09 16.99
CA LEU A 89 -1.29 -1.15 17.73
C LEU A 89 -1.34 -0.35 19.03
N ILE A 90 -2.01 0.81 19.05
CA ILE A 90 -2.06 1.66 20.25
C ILE A 90 -3.12 1.16 21.23
N SER A 91 -4.26 0.62 20.77
CA SER A 91 -5.30 0.11 21.69
C SER A 91 -4.92 -1.19 22.41
N GLN A 92 -3.91 -1.91 21.92
CA GLN A 92 -3.42 -3.16 22.52
C GLN A 92 -2.19 -2.96 23.40
N ALA A 93 -1.69 -1.73 23.53
CA ALA A 93 -0.42 -1.45 24.17
C ALA A 93 -0.48 -1.65 25.67
N THR A 94 0.33 -2.59 26.17
CA THR A 94 0.76 -2.58 27.57
C THR A 94 1.82 -1.49 27.76
N GLU A 95 1.84 -0.79 28.91
CA GLU A 95 2.69 0.39 29.16
C GLU A 95 4.21 0.11 29.13
N SER A 96 4.65 -1.13 28.90
CA SER A 96 6.06 -1.50 28.88
C SER A 96 6.35 -2.60 27.86
N GLY A 97 7.48 -2.50 27.17
CA GLY A 97 8.00 -3.55 26.30
C GLY A 97 8.15 -3.15 24.82
N GLN A 98 8.18 -4.15 23.94
CA GLN A 98 8.39 -3.97 22.49
C GLN A 98 7.21 -3.24 21.82
N GLU A 99 5.99 -3.41 22.35
CA GLU A 99 4.77 -2.75 21.85
C GLU A 99 4.84 -1.22 22.01
N ALA A 100 5.32 -0.73 23.15
CA ALA A 100 5.52 0.70 23.38
C ALA A 100 6.54 1.30 22.39
N ARG A 101 7.60 0.55 22.05
CA ARG A 101 8.59 0.98 21.05
C ARG A 101 7.99 1.05 19.64
N LEU A 102 7.17 0.06 19.28
CA LEU A 102 6.47 0.06 18.00
C LEU A 102 5.50 1.25 17.89
N ASN A 103 4.79 1.59 18.96
CA ASN A 103 3.90 2.75 18.98
C ASN A 103 4.64 4.07 18.81
N ASN A 104 5.78 4.24 19.48
CA ASN A 104 6.61 5.43 19.30
C ASN A 104 7.09 5.54 17.84
N LEU A 105 7.52 4.43 17.24
CA LEU A 105 7.97 4.41 15.84
C LEU A 105 6.82 4.76 14.87
N VAL A 106 5.61 4.25 15.11
CA VAL A 106 4.44 4.61 14.31
C VAL A 106 4.12 6.10 14.45
N GLY A 107 4.19 6.65 15.67
CA GLY A 107 3.99 8.08 15.91
C GLY A 107 5.02 8.95 15.17
N GLU A 108 6.30 8.62 15.28
CA GLU A 108 7.39 9.32 14.58
C GLU A 108 7.21 9.27 13.05
N LEU A 109 6.81 8.11 12.51
CA LEU A 109 6.54 7.95 11.09
C LEU A 109 5.33 8.78 10.64
N GLU A 110 4.25 8.81 11.43
CA GLU A 110 3.09 9.65 11.16
C GLU A 110 3.46 11.14 11.11
N GLU A 111 4.22 11.64 12.08
CA GLU A 111 4.68 13.03 12.13
C GLU A 111 5.54 13.39 10.91
N SER A 112 6.49 12.52 10.56
CA SER A 112 7.34 12.71 9.38
C SER A 112 6.52 12.81 8.09
N LEU A 113 5.53 11.92 7.91
CA LEU A 113 4.64 11.93 6.74
C LEU A 113 3.72 13.15 6.70
N ILE A 114 3.25 13.64 7.86
CA ILE A 114 2.47 14.89 7.94
C ILE A 114 3.32 16.07 7.46
N ASN A 115 4.55 16.18 7.93
CA ASN A 115 5.45 17.27 7.54
C ASN A 115 5.79 17.23 6.05
N SER A 116 6.05 16.03 5.52
CA SER A 116 6.34 15.83 4.10
C SER A 116 5.13 16.13 3.20
N THR A 117 3.92 15.73 3.61
CA THR A 117 2.70 15.94 2.81
C THR A 117 2.17 17.37 2.93
N GLY A 118 2.30 18.01 4.10
CA GLY A 118 1.88 19.39 4.34
C GLY A 118 2.70 20.44 3.59
N ASN A 119 4.00 20.19 3.39
CA ASN A 119 4.85 21.07 2.60
C ASN A 119 4.51 21.11 1.11
N ASN A 120 3.83 20.10 0.57
CA ASN A 120 3.41 20.09 -0.85
C ASN A 120 2.23 21.04 -1.14
N ASN A 121 1.56 21.57 -0.11
CA ASN A 121 0.44 22.51 -0.27
C ASN A 121 0.84 24.00 -0.21
N PHE A 122 2.11 24.33 0.00
CA PHE A 122 2.59 25.72 0.06
C PHE A 122 3.26 26.24 -1.22
N GLY A 123 3.26 25.46 -2.31
CA GLY A 123 3.89 25.82 -3.59
C GLY A 123 2.99 26.55 -4.59
N GLY A 124 1.82 27.06 -4.21
CA GLY A 124 0.83 27.61 -5.14
C GLY A 124 0.05 28.81 -4.62
N ARG A 125 0.71 29.97 -4.49
CA ARG A 125 0.18 31.34 -4.37
C ARG A 125 1.41 32.27 -4.40
N GLU A 126 1.57 33.34 -5.18
CA GLU A 126 0.79 34.09 -6.17
C GLU A 126 1.87 34.86 -6.98
N GLU A 127 1.93 34.70 -8.30
CA GLU A 127 2.53 35.72 -9.19
C GLU A 127 1.48 36.10 -10.22
N THR A 128 0.72 37.16 -9.90
CA THR A 128 0.23 38.20 -10.82
C THR A 128 -0.15 39.43 -10.01
#